data_AF-A0A5M5MDM7-F1
#
_entry.id   AF-A0A5M5MDM7-F1
#
_cell.length_a   1.000
_cell.length_b   1.000
_cell.length_c   1.000
_cell.angle_alpha   90.00
_cell.angle_beta   90.00
_cell.angle_gamma   90.00
#
_symmetry.space_group_name_H-M   'P 1'
#
loop_
_entity.id
_entity.type
_entity.pdbx_description
1 polymer ?
#
loop_
_entity_poly.entity_id
_entity_poly.type
_entity_poly.pdbx_seq_one_letter_code
_entity_poly.pdbx_strand_id
1 'polypeptide(L)'
;MKIFLIFSILFLILEGCSGGKQNAEIANKELFNLDEAFVPRYKVVKTEDISYKERGVKISRILYRIVFPKGLSSTDIYDNFKYLTKKNYEENGIRNISIFAYYPDDDINNAYTIGMFEIDLAQDDMPKLVIADSYFKAEKALIEKGNFVVLNTKTEYDTNTRKFIETQRTKISNNPSDFNDCDYVPNGTEAKVTDIFSKRLTSDYTWVSYKVYISKLNKEVWVSDDCVTKK
;
A
#
# COMPACT_ATOMS: atom_id res chain seq x y z
N MET A 1 -22.49 -60.99 -4.43
CA MET A 1 -21.52 -60.05 -5.03
C MET A 1 -22.18 -58.67 -5.14
N LYS A 2 -21.90 -57.76 -4.20
CA LYS A 2 -22.17 -56.28 -4.23
C LYS A 2 -22.22 -55.73 -2.80
N ILE A 3 -21.11 -55.79 -2.06
CA ILE A 3 -20.86 -54.96 -0.87
C ILE A 3 -19.36 -54.69 -0.83
N PHE A 4 -18.87 -53.81 -1.71
CA PHE A 4 -17.49 -53.32 -1.69
C PHE A 4 -17.42 -52.01 -2.48
N LEU A 5 -18.17 -50.99 -2.05
CA LEU A 5 -18.07 -49.65 -2.64
C LEU A 5 -18.71 -48.57 -1.74
N ILE A 6 -18.44 -48.58 -0.43
CA ILE A 6 -18.86 -47.49 0.48
C ILE A 6 -17.72 -46.99 1.38
N PHE A 7 -16.53 -47.62 1.38
CA PHE A 7 -15.45 -47.22 2.31
C PHE A 7 -14.35 -46.31 1.75
N SER A 8 -14.37 -45.96 0.46
CA SER A 8 -13.31 -45.14 -0.15
C SER A 8 -13.70 -43.67 -0.41
N ILE A 9 -14.94 -43.26 -0.10
CA ILE A 9 -15.37 -41.86 -0.29
C ILE A 9 -15.38 -41.08 1.04
N LEU A 10 -15.33 -41.74 2.19
CA LEU A 10 -15.31 -41.05 3.49
C LEU A 10 -13.92 -40.56 3.94
N PHE A 11 -12.84 -40.98 3.29
CA PHE A 11 -11.48 -40.58 3.67
C PHE A 11 -10.90 -39.38 2.91
N LEU A 12 -11.61 -38.86 1.91
CA LEU A 12 -11.16 -37.69 1.13
C LEU A 12 -11.78 -36.36 1.56
N ILE A 13 -12.59 -36.33 2.63
CA ILE A 13 -13.20 -35.09 3.15
C ILE A 13 -12.44 -34.54 4.38
N LEU A 14 -11.48 -35.29 4.94
CA LEU A 14 -10.77 -34.86 6.16
C LEU A 14 -9.36 -34.28 5.96
N GLU A 15 -8.73 -34.43 4.80
CA GLU A 15 -7.38 -33.87 4.56
C GLU A 15 -7.35 -32.56 3.75
N GLY A 16 -8.52 -32.05 3.32
CA GLY A 16 -8.61 -30.77 2.59
C GLY A 16 -8.84 -29.52 3.46
N CYS A 17 -8.95 -29.66 4.78
CA CYS A 17 -9.36 -28.56 5.69
C CYS A 17 -8.36 -28.22 6.81
N SER A 18 -7.17 -28.85 6.86
CA SER A 18 -6.18 -28.57 7.91
C SER A 18 -5.30 -27.36 7.60
N GLY A 19 -4.97 -27.12 6.32
CA GLY A 19 -4.11 -26.00 5.92
C GLY A 19 -4.71 -24.62 6.18
N GLY A 20 -6.02 -24.45 5.96
CA GLY A 20 -6.73 -23.18 6.23
C GLY A 20 -6.82 -22.86 7.72
N LYS A 21 -7.19 -23.85 8.55
CA LYS A 21 -7.31 -23.68 10.01
C LYS A 21 -5.97 -23.46 10.73
N GLN A 22 -4.88 -24.02 10.21
CA GLN A 22 -3.56 -23.83 10.81
C GLN A 22 -2.99 -22.44 10.49
N ASN A 23 -3.20 -21.95 9.26
CA ASN A 23 -2.82 -20.58 8.88
C ASN A 23 -3.67 -19.53 9.63
N ALA A 24 -4.94 -19.83 9.88
CA ALA A 24 -5.87 -19.03 10.67
C ALA A 24 -5.41 -18.76 12.10
N GLU A 25 -5.00 -19.81 12.81
CA GLU A 25 -4.62 -19.74 14.22
C GLU A 25 -3.29 -18.97 14.38
N ILE A 26 -2.40 -19.08 13.40
CA ILE A 26 -1.13 -18.36 13.33
C ILE A 26 -1.36 -16.88 13.04
N ALA A 27 -2.20 -16.55 12.04
CA ALA A 27 -2.53 -15.16 11.70
C ALA A 27 -3.20 -14.43 12.87
N ASN A 28 -4.14 -15.08 13.58
CA ASN A 28 -4.77 -14.52 14.77
C ASN A 28 -3.78 -14.35 15.94
N LYS A 29 -2.85 -15.30 16.14
CA LYS A 29 -1.80 -15.15 17.17
C LYS A 29 -0.83 -14.02 16.86
N GLU A 30 -0.39 -13.85 15.60
CA GLU A 30 0.48 -12.73 15.21
C GLU A 30 -0.23 -11.37 15.27
N LEU A 31 -1.50 -11.30 14.88
CA LEU A 31 -2.28 -10.06 14.92
C LEU A 31 -2.45 -9.52 16.33
N PHE A 32 -2.60 -10.42 17.31
CA PHE A 32 -2.76 -10.06 18.71
C PHE A 32 -1.44 -10.09 19.50
N ASN A 33 -0.33 -10.42 18.83
CA ASN A 33 1.01 -10.30 19.39
C ASN A 33 1.47 -8.84 19.35
N LEU A 34 1.20 -8.16 20.45
CA LEU A 34 1.64 -6.80 20.76
C LEU A 34 2.38 -6.85 22.10
N ASP A 35 3.40 -6.01 22.25
CA ASP A 35 4.03 -5.78 23.54
C ASP A 35 2.96 -5.33 24.55
N GLU A 36 2.93 -5.93 25.73
CA GLU A 36 2.00 -5.56 26.80
C GLU A 36 2.15 -4.09 27.22
N ALA A 37 3.34 -3.51 27.03
CA ALA A 37 3.63 -2.10 27.28
C ALA A 37 3.31 -1.17 26.10
N PHE A 38 2.77 -1.68 24.99
CA PHE A 38 2.48 -0.88 23.79
C PHE A 38 1.47 0.23 24.09
N VAL A 39 1.84 1.48 23.78
CA VAL A 39 0.97 2.65 23.90
C VAL A 39 0.55 3.10 22.51
N PRO A 40 -0.75 3.06 22.16
CA PRO A 40 -1.22 3.48 20.86
C PRO A 40 -0.98 4.98 20.64
N ARG A 41 -0.53 5.33 19.42
CA ARG A 41 -0.23 6.69 18.97
C ARG A 41 -1.08 7.07 17.76
N TYR A 42 -2.40 6.98 17.88
CA TYR A 42 -3.35 7.49 16.88
C TYR A 42 -4.50 8.24 17.54
N LYS A 43 -5.24 8.99 16.74
CA LYS A 43 -6.55 9.54 17.13
C LYS A 43 -7.61 9.05 16.14
N VAL A 44 -8.71 8.47 16.65
CA VAL A 44 -9.88 8.17 15.83
C VAL A 44 -10.58 9.49 15.46
N VAL A 45 -10.76 9.72 14.17
CA VAL A 45 -11.45 10.92 13.65
C VAL A 45 -12.85 10.62 13.13
N LYS A 46 -13.08 9.39 12.66
CA LYS A 46 -14.41 8.93 12.24
C LYS A 46 -14.54 7.43 12.43
N THR A 47 -15.73 6.98 12.79
CA THR A 47 -16.11 5.56 12.84
C THR A 47 -17.41 5.39 12.08
N GLU A 48 -17.47 4.42 11.18
CA GLU A 48 -18.60 4.18 10.29
C GLU A 48 -18.97 2.69 10.33
N ASP A 49 -20.26 2.37 10.47
CA ASP A 49 -20.77 1.03 10.24
C ASP A 49 -20.97 0.84 8.73
N ILE A 50 -20.12 0.00 8.13
CA ILE A 50 -20.15 -0.34 6.70
C ILE A 50 -20.60 -1.79 6.49
N SER A 51 -21.37 -2.32 7.44
CA SER A 51 -21.97 -3.65 7.34
C SER A 51 -22.86 -3.76 6.12
N TYR A 52 -22.81 -4.91 5.45
CA TYR A 52 -23.63 -5.19 4.27
C TYR A 52 -24.32 -6.55 4.40
N LYS A 53 -25.30 -6.80 3.53
CA LYS A 53 -25.96 -8.11 3.43
C LYS A 53 -25.53 -8.77 2.13
N GLU A 54 -25.02 -9.98 2.23
CA GLU A 54 -24.72 -10.84 1.10
C GLU A 54 -25.53 -12.12 1.21
N ARG A 55 -26.35 -12.41 0.19
CA ARG A 55 -27.22 -13.60 0.14
C ARG A 55 -28.08 -13.81 1.40
N GLY A 56 -28.54 -12.71 2.01
CA GLY A 56 -29.37 -12.74 3.23
C GLY A 56 -28.59 -12.83 4.55
N VAL A 57 -27.27 -13.02 4.51
CA VAL A 57 -26.40 -13.03 5.69
C VAL A 57 -25.86 -11.62 5.94
N LYS A 58 -25.99 -11.11 7.18
CA LYS A 58 -25.38 -9.83 7.58
C LYS A 58 -23.89 -10.06 7.82
N ILE A 59 -23.05 -9.32 7.11
CA ILE A 59 -21.61 -9.25 7.33
C ILE A 59 -21.35 -7.93 8.06
N SER A 60 -21.00 -8.02 9.34
CA SER A 60 -20.76 -6.84 10.17
C SER A 60 -19.35 -6.31 9.96
N ARG A 61 -19.18 -5.03 9.57
CA ARG A 61 -17.87 -4.40 9.41
C ARG A 61 -17.88 -2.95 9.88
N ILE A 62 -16.84 -2.58 10.63
CA ILE A 62 -16.60 -1.19 11.03
C ILE A 62 -15.43 -0.61 10.24
N LEU A 63 -15.60 0.62 9.74
CA LEU A 63 -14.52 1.43 9.18
C LEU A 63 -14.10 2.47 10.21
N TYR A 64 -12.81 2.44 10.58
CA TYR A 64 -12.17 3.49 11.35
C TYR A 64 -11.35 4.39 10.41
N ARG A 65 -11.52 5.69 10.56
CA ARG A 65 -10.58 6.68 10.02
C ARG A 65 -9.77 7.21 11.18
N ILE A 66 -8.46 7.07 11.10
CA ILE A 66 -7.53 7.48 12.16
C ILE A 66 -6.49 8.46 11.62
N VAL A 67 -5.99 9.32 12.50
CA VAL A 67 -4.84 10.17 12.21
C VAL A 67 -3.63 9.75 13.04
N PHE A 68 -2.47 9.74 12.42
CA PHE A 68 -1.18 9.51 13.06
C PHE A 68 -0.39 10.82 13.23
N PRO A 69 0.40 10.98 14.30
CA PRO A 69 1.45 11.99 14.32
C PRO A 69 2.50 11.71 13.23
N LYS A 70 3.20 12.75 12.77
CA LYS A 70 4.29 12.59 11.80
C LYS A 70 5.48 11.85 12.41
N GLY A 71 6.26 11.16 11.57
CA GLY A 71 7.53 10.55 11.94
C GLY A 71 7.43 9.23 12.72
N LEU A 72 6.29 8.53 12.63
CA LEU A 72 6.24 7.13 13.05
C LEU A 72 7.15 6.26 12.17
N SER A 73 7.49 5.05 12.61
CA SER A 73 8.03 4.02 11.72
C SER A 73 6.90 3.20 11.10
N SER A 74 7.21 2.43 10.04
CA SER A 74 6.25 1.48 9.47
C SER A 74 5.82 0.41 10.47
N THR A 75 6.74 -0.03 11.34
CA THR A 75 6.45 -0.95 12.45
C THR A 75 5.46 -0.31 13.43
N ASP A 76 5.68 0.94 13.83
CA ASP A 76 4.77 1.65 14.73
C ASP A 76 3.37 1.78 14.11
N ILE A 77 3.26 2.11 12.82
CA ILE A 77 1.97 2.16 12.12
C ILE A 77 1.27 0.80 12.21
N TYR A 78 1.98 -0.28 11.91
CA TYR A 78 1.40 -1.62 11.90
C TYR A 78 0.94 -2.05 13.30
N ASP A 79 1.73 -1.79 14.34
CA ASP A 79 1.36 -2.09 15.72
C ASP A 79 0.12 -1.31 16.18
N ASN A 80 -0.04 -0.07 15.71
CA ASN A 80 -1.25 0.70 15.96
C ASN A 80 -2.49 0.13 15.26
N PHE A 81 -2.36 -0.38 14.03
CA PHE A 81 -3.45 -1.07 13.34
C PHE A 81 -3.85 -2.37 14.04
N LYS A 82 -2.87 -3.18 14.45
CA LYS A 82 -3.10 -4.39 15.26
C LYS A 82 -3.81 -4.05 16.57
N TYR A 83 -3.36 -3.00 17.28
CA TYR A 83 -3.94 -2.60 18.55
C TYR A 83 -5.41 -2.19 18.39
N LEU A 84 -5.73 -1.33 17.41
CA LEU A 84 -7.12 -0.92 17.17
C LEU A 84 -8.01 -2.10 16.77
N THR A 85 -7.48 -3.04 16.00
CA THR A 85 -8.18 -4.28 15.63
C THR A 85 -8.49 -5.14 16.85
N LYS A 86 -7.49 -5.37 17.71
CA LYS A 86 -7.65 -6.10 18.98
C LYS A 86 -8.71 -5.44 19.86
N LYS A 87 -8.58 -4.13 20.08
CA LYS A 87 -9.52 -3.34 20.87
C LYS A 87 -10.95 -3.44 20.33
N ASN A 88 -11.15 -3.31 19.02
CA ASN A 88 -12.48 -3.43 18.42
C ASN A 88 -13.10 -4.82 18.61
N TYR A 89 -12.29 -5.87 18.47
CA TYR A 89 -12.75 -7.24 18.70
C TYR A 89 -13.14 -7.46 20.16
N GLU A 90 -12.32 -7.00 21.11
CA GLU A 90 -12.56 -7.15 22.54
C GLU A 90 -13.78 -6.33 23.03
N GLU A 91 -13.96 -5.10 22.54
CA GLU A 91 -15.04 -4.21 22.97
C GLU A 91 -16.38 -4.48 22.26
N ASN A 92 -16.36 -4.73 20.94
CA ASN A 92 -17.57 -4.81 20.12
C ASN A 92 -17.90 -6.23 19.63
N GLY A 93 -16.98 -7.17 19.75
CA GLY A 93 -17.12 -8.53 19.19
C GLY A 93 -17.17 -8.58 17.65
N ILE A 94 -16.86 -7.46 16.97
CA ILE A 94 -16.91 -7.36 15.51
C ILE A 94 -15.58 -7.84 14.94
N ARG A 95 -15.66 -8.89 14.12
CA ARG A 95 -14.51 -9.58 13.51
C ARG A 95 -13.96 -8.91 12.27
N ASN A 96 -14.72 -8.05 11.60
CA ASN A 96 -14.31 -7.46 10.34
C ASN A 96 -14.11 -5.95 10.51
N ILE A 97 -12.92 -5.47 10.18
CA ILE A 97 -12.52 -4.08 10.36
C ILE A 97 -11.77 -3.58 9.12
N SER A 98 -12.05 -2.34 8.75
CA SER A 98 -11.22 -1.55 7.84
C SER A 98 -10.69 -0.34 8.61
N ILE A 99 -9.42 -0.01 8.43
CA ILE A 99 -8.77 1.15 9.04
C ILE A 99 -8.09 1.94 7.93
N PHE A 100 -8.50 3.20 7.76
CA PHE A 100 -7.83 4.16 6.88
C PHE A 100 -7.06 5.17 7.71
N ALA A 101 -5.77 5.32 7.41
CA ALA A 101 -4.86 6.19 8.15
C ALA A 101 -4.45 7.42 7.36
N TYR A 102 -4.42 8.53 8.08
CA TYR A 102 -4.13 9.86 7.56
C TYR A 102 -3.14 10.60 8.45
N TYR A 103 -2.53 11.69 7.96
CA TYR A 103 -1.97 12.69 8.86
C TYR A 103 -3.05 13.67 9.32
N PRO A 104 -2.78 14.49 10.36
CA PRO A 104 -3.80 15.36 10.95
C PRO A 104 -4.39 16.40 10.01
N ASP A 105 -3.64 16.82 8.98
CA ASP A 105 -4.03 17.88 8.04
C ASP A 105 -4.63 17.35 6.72
N ASP A 106 -4.81 16.04 6.59
CA ASP A 106 -5.32 15.42 5.36
C ASP A 106 -6.83 15.41 5.26
N ASP A 107 -7.33 15.41 4.02
CA ASP A 107 -8.75 15.18 3.75
C ASP A 107 -9.10 13.71 3.98
N ILE A 108 -9.80 13.47 5.08
CA ILE A 108 -10.23 12.14 5.52
C ILE A 108 -11.29 11.51 4.61
N ASN A 109 -11.85 12.24 3.64
CA ASN A 109 -12.81 11.69 2.67
C ASN A 109 -12.12 10.96 1.50
N ASN A 110 -10.81 11.15 1.31
CA ASN A 110 -10.01 10.35 0.40
C ASN A 110 -9.83 8.92 0.93
N ALA A 111 -9.32 8.00 0.09
CA ALA A 111 -9.14 6.60 0.46
C ALA A 111 -8.22 6.45 1.69
N TYR A 112 -6.98 6.91 1.64
CA TYR A 112 -6.04 7.03 2.77
C TYR A 112 -4.79 7.80 2.29
N THR A 113 -3.97 8.31 3.20
CA THR A 113 -2.71 9.00 2.84
C THR A 113 -1.47 8.34 3.44
N ILE A 114 -1.60 7.70 4.62
CA ILE A 114 -0.53 6.91 5.22
C ILE A 114 -0.66 5.44 4.84
N GLY A 115 -1.86 4.89 4.98
CA GLY A 115 -2.06 3.48 4.74
C GLY A 115 -3.48 2.99 5.01
N MET A 116 -3.71 1.76 4.61
CA MET A 116 -4.94 1.03 4.82
C MET A 116 -4.63 -0.31 5.46
N PHE A 117 -5.50 -0.71 6.38
CA PHE A 117 -5.48 -2.03 6.98
C PHE A 117 -6.88 -2.62 6.96
N GLU A 118 -7.05 -3.79 6.36
CA GLU A 118 -8.33 -4.50 6.33
C GLU A 118 -8.14 -5.95 6.76
N ILE A 119 -9.02 -6.45 7.61
CA ILE A 119 -9.03 -7.86 7.99
C ILE A 119 -10.45 -8.37 8.21
N ASP A 120 -10.64 -9.64 7.85
CA ASP A 120 -11.84 -10.43 8.14
C ASP A 120 -11.43 -11.59 9.05
N LEU A 121 -11.60 -11.42 10.36
CA LEU A 121 -11.28 -12.46 11.35
C LEU A 121 -12.30 -13.61 11.32
N ALA A 122 -13.36 -13.54 10.50
CA ALA A 122 -14.30 -14.64 10.33
C ALA A 122 -13.90 -15.60 9.19
N GLN A 123 -13.13 -15.12 8.22
CA GLN A 123 -12.63 -15.93 7.10
C GLN A 123 -11.18 -16.40 7.27
N ASP A 124 -10.57 -16.07 8.42
CA ASP A 124 -9.18 -16.43 8.73
C ASP A 124 -8.18 -15.87 7.71
N ASP A 125 -8.52 -14.73 7.11
CA ASP A 125 -7.71 -14.09 6.09
C ASP A 125 -6.51 -13.35 6.68
N MET A 126 -5.39 -13.39 5.95
CA MET A 126 -4.26 -12.51 6.24
C MET A 126 -4.70 -11.04 6.12
N PRO A 127 -4.27 -10.17 7.05
CA PRO A 127 -4.59 -8.75 6.97
C PRO A 127 -4.04 -8.16 5.68
N LYS A 128 -4.89 -7.41 4.99
CA LYS A 128 -4.49 -6.59 3.86
C LYS A 128 -3.92 -5.27 4.40
N LEU A 129 -2.59 -5.21 4.48
CA LEU A 129 -1.86 -4.00 4.83
C LEU A 129 -1.35 -3.31 3.55
N VAL A 130 -1.62 -2.01 3.45
CA VAL A 130 -1.00 -1.12 2.48
C VAL A 130 -0.45 0.09 3.23
N ILE A 131 0.83 0.38 3.06
CA ILE A 131 1.44 1.65 3.48
C ILE A 131 1.82 2.37 2.20
N ALA A 132 1.45 3.65 2.08
CA ALA A 132 1.69 4.42 0.87
C ALA A 132 3.20 4.57 0.61
N ASP A 133 3.64 4.39 -0.64
CA ASP A 133 5.05 4.52 -1.02
C ASP A 133 5.65 5.89 -0.66
N SER A 134 4.81 6.93 -0.64
CA SER A 134 5.16 8.28 -0.19
C SER A 134 5.73 8.31 1.22
N TYR A 135 5.27 7.40 2.09
CA TYR A 135 5.73 7.29 3.47
C TYR A 135 7.20 6.88 3.56
N PHE A 136 7.68 6.11 2.58
CA PHE A 136 9.07 5.62 2.53
C PHE A 136 10.00 6.50 1.70
N LYS A 137 9.49 7.57 1.06
CA LYS A 137 10.33 8.50 0.30
C LYS A 137 11.22 9.28 1.28
N ALA A 138 12.49 8.87 1.39
CA ALA A 138 13.53 9.65 2.05
C ALA A 138 13.62 11.04 1.39
N GLU A 139 13.99 12.06 2.18
CA GLU A 139 14.33 13.39 1.68
C GLU A 139 15.37 13.26 0.54
N LYS A 140 14.93 13.44 -0.71
CA LYS A 140 15.84 13.44 -1.85
C LYS A 140 16.65 14.73 -1.85
N ALA A 141 17.90 14.63 -2.29
CA ALA A 141 18.72 15.80 -2.56
C ALA A 141 17.96 16.79 -3.45
N LEU A 142 17.97 18.07 -3.07
CA LEU A 142 17.28 19.13 -3.81
C LEU A 142 17.82 19.21 -5.25
N ILE A 143 16.95 18.96 -6.23
CA ILE A 143 17.20 19.11 -7.66
C ILE A 143 16.56 20.42 -8.10
N GLU A 144 17.36 21.30 -8.71
CA GLU A 144 16.92 22.63 -9.14
C GLU A 144 16.96 22.77 -10.67
N LYS A 145 16.24 23.78 -11.19
CA LYS A 145 16.32 24.15 -12.60
C LYS A 145 17.76 24.43 -13.00
N GLY A 146 18.17 23.88 -14.15
CA GLY A 146 19.52 24.00 -14.67
C GLY A 146 20.48 22.89 -14.22
N ASN A 147 20.10 22.06 -13.23
CA ASN A 147 20.91 20.91 -12.83
C ASN A 147 20.98 19.86 -13.94
N PHE A 148 22.11 19.14 -14.00
CA PHE A 148 22.25 17.94 -14.82
C PHE A 148 21.92 16.72 -13.98
N VAL A 149 21.16 15.80 -14.57
CA VAL A 149 20.64 14.62 -13.90
C VAL A 149 20.81 13.38 -14.79
N VAL A 150 20.78 12.21 -14.15
CA VAL A 150 20.76 10.91 -14.82
C VAL A 150 19.39 10.28 -14.61
N LEU A 151 18.76 9.87 -15.70
CA LEU A 151 17.48 9.18 -15.71
C LEU A 151 17.69 7.69 -15.47
N ASN A 152 17.15 7.17 -14.38
CA ASN A 152 17.28 5.78 -13.98
C ASN A 152 16.03 5.29 -13.25
N THR A 153 15.44 4.23 -13.76
CA THR A 153 14.37 3.47 -13.08
C THR A 153 14.96 2.11 -12.70
N LYS A 154 14.94 1.74 -11.42
CA LYS A 154 15.54 0.48 -10.96
C LYS A 154 14.65 -0.71 -11.30
N THR A 155 13.37 -0.59 -10.97
CA THR A 155 12.39 -1.65 -11.12
C THR A 155 11.07 -1.11 -11.63
N GLU A 156 10.33 -1.93 -12.37
CA GLU A 156 8.95 -1.66 -12.78
C GLU A 156 8.05 -2.82 -12.33
N TYR A 157 6.81 -2.50 -11.98
CA TYR A 157 5.83 -3.52 -11.61
C TYR A 157 5.26 -4.18 -12.88
N ASP A 158 5.53 -5.47 -13.05
CA ASP A 158 4.96 -6.27 -14.13
C ASP A 158 3.58 -6.79 -13.68
N THR A 159 2.53 -6.34 -14.36
CA THR A 159 1.14 -6.71 -14.05
C THR A 159 0.80 -8.16 -14.36
N ASN A 160 1.51 -8.79 -15.30
CA ASN A 160 1.28 -10.18 -15.69
C ASN A 160 1.86 -11.13 -14.64
N THR A 161 3.09 -10.86 -14.21
CA THR A 161 3.79 -11.68 -13.22
C THR A 161 3.53 -11.23 -11.78
N ARG A 162 2.94 -10.05 -11.59
CA ARG A 162 2.66 -9.39 -10.31
C ARG A 162 3.91 -9.22 -9.45
N LYS A 163 5.04 -8.91 -10.07
CA LYS A 163 6.33 -8.74 -9.42
C LYS A 163 7.02 -7.49 -9.94
N PHE A 164 7.85 -6.90 -9.09
CA PHE A 164 8.81 -5.89 -9.54
C PHE A 164 9.94 -6.59 -10.30
N ILE A 165 10.20 -6.15 -11.52
CA ILE A 165 11.28 -6.64 -12.37
C ILE A 165 12.29 -5.53 -12.59
N GLU A 166 13.57 -5.88 -12.76
CA GLU A 166 14.59 -4.91 -13.15
C GLU A 166 14.28 -4.34 -14.53
N THR A 167 14.45 -3.03 -14.69
CA THR A 167 14.23 -2.35 -15.96
C THR A 167 15.51 -1.71 -16.47
N GLN A 168 15.64 -1.66 -17.80
CA GLN A 168 16.77 -1.06 -18.51
C GLN A 168 16.40 0.30 -19.12
N ARG A 169 15.21 0.80 -18.82
CA ARG A 169 14.64 2.01 -19.42
C ARG A 169 13.86 2.81 -18.39
N THR A 170 13.80 4.12 -18.61
CA THR A 170 13.06 5.08 -17.79
C THR A 170 11.90 5.67 -18.59
N LYS A 171 10.74 5.78 -17.93
CA LYS A 171 9.54 6.41 -18.50
C LYS A 171 9.74 7.91 -18.65
N ILE A 172 9.34 8.45 -19.80
CA ILE A 172 9.29 9.87 -20.11
C ILE A 172 7.88 10.22 -20.61
N SER A 173 7.33 11.35 -20.18
CA SER A 173 5.96 11.77 -20.53
C SER A 173 5.94 13.16 -21.14
N ASN A 174 4.91 13.48 -21.92
CA ASN A 174 4.62 14.86 -22.31
C ASN A 174 3.78 15.61 -21.25
N ASN A 175 3.34 14.92 -20.19
CA ASN A 175 2.52 15.44 -19.09
C ASN A 175 3.23 15.27 -17.73
N PRO A 176 3.27 16.31 -16.88
CA PRO A 176 3.95 16.24 -15.57
C PRO A 176 3.29 15.31 -14.54
N SER A 177 2.05 14.87 -14.77
CA SER A 177 1.27 14.07 -13.81
C SER A 177 0.62 12.82 -14.41
N ASP A 178 0.92 12.49 -15.66
CA ASP A 178 0.38 11.30 -16.33
C ASP A 178 1.51 10.53 -17.00
N PHE A 179 1.74 9.30 -16.53
CA PHE A 179 2.75 8.37 -17.04
C PHE A 179 2.11 7.06 -17.52
N ASN A 180 0.81 7.07 -17.82
CA ASN A 180 0.13 5.92 -18.42
C ASN A 180 0.38 5.85 -19.92
N ASP A 181 0.34 6.99 -20.61
CA ASP A 181 0.74 7.15 -22.01
C ASP A 181 2.12 7.81 -22.06
N CYS A 182 3.17 6.97 -22.09
CA CYS A 182 4.56 7.41 -21.97
C CYS A 182 5.48 6.74 -22.97
N ASP A 183 6.54 7.48 -23.34
CA ASP A 183 7.68 6.98 -24.08
C ASP A 183 8.75 6.46 -23.11
N TYR A 184 9.81 5.87 -23.65
CA TYR A 184 10.92 5.34 -22.86
C TYR A 184 12.27 5.79 -23.41
N VAL A 185 13.22 6.02 -22.48
CA VAL A 185 14.63 6.20 -22.79
C VAL A 185 15.48 5.17 -22.06
N PRO A 186 16.66 4.78 -22.57
CA PRO A 186 17.56 3.89 -21.83
C PRO A 186 17.93 4.47 -20.47
N ASN A 187 18.07 3.62 -19.46
CA ASN A 187 18.67 3.98 -18.18
C ASN A 187 20.09 4.53 -18.39
N GLY A 188 20.51 5.47 -17.54
CA GLY A 188 21.77 6.19 -17.70
C GLY A 188 21.69 7.38 -18.66
N THR A 189 20.51 7.71 -19.20
CA THR A 189 20.35 8.88 -20.06
C THR A 189 20.57 10.16 -19.25
N GLU A 190 21.51 10.99 -19.72
CA GLU A 190 21.76 12.31 -19.13
C GLU A 190 20.78 13.34 -19.66
N ALA A 191 20.29 14.21 -18.77
CA ALA A 191 19.36 15.27 -19.13
C ALA A 191 19.61 16.53 -18.29
N LYS A 192 19.16 17.68 -18.79
CA LYS A 192 19.21 18.95 -18.06
C LYS A 192 17.81 19.33 -17.60
N VAL A 193 17.64 19.63 -16.32
CA VAL A 193 16.36 20.08 -15.76
C VAL A 193 16.05 21.49 -16.29
N THR A 194 14.91 21.66 -16.95
CA THR A 194 14.45 22.93 -17.52
C THR A 194 13.25 23.52 -16.79
N ASP A 195 12.48 22.69 -16.09
CA ASP A 195 11.37 23.11 -15.25
C ASP A 195 11.04 22.09 -14.16
N ILE A 196 10.26 22.49 -13.16
CA ILE A 196 9.86 21.64 -12.04
C ILE A 196 8.37 21.80 -11.80
N PHE A 197 7.66 20.68 -11.84
CA PHE A 197 6.27 20.60 -11.43
C PHE A 197 6.20 20.01 -10.03
N SER A 198 5.43 20.64 -9.16
CA SER A 198 5.08 20.08 -7.86
C SER A 198 3.58 20.21 -7.63
N LYS A 199 2.97 19.14 -7.16
CA LYS A 199 1.56 19.13 -6.74
C LYS A 199 1.44 18.37 -5.44
N ARG A 200 1.03 19.07 -4.39
CA ARG A 200 0.69 18.44 -3.12
C ARG A 200 -0.56 17.57 -3.34
N LEU A 201 -0.42 16.26 -3.16
CA LEU A 201 -1.54 15.32 -3.24
C LEU A 201 -2.07 15.00 -1.84
N THR A 202 -1.17 14.91 -0.86
CA THR A 202 -1.47 14.70 0.56
C THR A 202 -0.55 15.57 1.42
N SER A 203 -0.72 15.51 2.74
CA SER A 203 0.03 16.30 3.70
C SER A 203 1.53 15.99 3.72
N ASP A 204 1.91 14.76 3.37
CA ASP A 204 3.29 14.25 3.26
C ASP A 204 3.70 13.92 1.82
N TYR A 205 2.73 13.77 0.90
CA TYR A 205 3.01 13.48 -0.49
C TYR A 205 2.87 14.71 -1.37
N THR A 206 4.02 15.18 -1.83
CA THR A 206 4.09 16.08 -2.97
C THR A 206 4.53 15.27 -4.18
N TRP A 207 3.66 15.17 -5.18
CA TRP A 207 4.06 14.71 -6.49
C TRP A 207 5.04 15.71 -7.06
N VAL A 208 6.24 15.27 -7.40
CA VAL A 208 7.26 16.09 -8.06
C VAL A 208 7.58 15.45 -9.39
N SER A 209 7.69 16.27 -10.42
CA SER A 209 8.18 15.84 -11.73
C SER A 209 9.08 16.91 -12.31
N TYR A 210 10.15 16.48 -12.97
CA TYR A 210 11.14 17.35 -13.56
C TYR A 210 10.90 17.40 -15.06
N LYS A 211 10.78 18.60 -15.62
CA LYS A 211 10.90 18.77 -17.07
C LYS A 211 12.38 18.74 -17.39
N VAL A 212 12.76 17.85 -18.29
CA VAL A 212 14.15 17.63 -18.65
C VAL A 212 14.32 17.74 -20.16
N TYR A 213 15.39 18.39 -20.58
CA TYR A 213 15.85 18.40 -21.96
C TYR A 213 16.84 17.26 -22.18
N ILE A 214 16.52 16.37 -23.14
CA ILE A 214 17.37 15.24 -23.53
C ILE A 214 18.01 15.57 -24.87
N SER A 215 19.31 15.84 -24.88
CA SER A 215 20.05 16.28 -26.07
C SER A 215 19.98 15.28 -27.22
N LYS A 216 20.09 13.97 -26.92
CA LYS A 216 20.04 12.89 -27.92
C LYS A 216 18.70 12.82 -28.67
N LEU A 217 17.62 13.30 -28.06
CA LEU A 217 16.29 13.32 -28.66
C LEU A 217 15.89 14.71 -29.17
N ASN A 218 16.69 15.74 -28.84
CA ASN A 218 16.37 17.15 -29.09
C ASN A 218 14.94 17.53 -28.63
N LYS A 219 14.55 17.06 -27.44
CA LYS A 219 13.17 17.18 -26.93
C LYS A 219 13.15 17.44 -25.42
N GLU A 220 12.16 18.20 -24.97
CA GLU A 220 11.78 18.32 -23.56
C GLU A 220 10.67 17.34 -23.20
N VAL A 221 10.84 16.65 -22.08
CA VAL A 221 9.88 15.67 -21.55
C VAL A 221 9.83 15.75 -20.03
N TRP A 222 8.77 15.23 -19.44
CA TRP A 222 8.60 15.11 -17.99
C TRP A 222 9.06 13.73 -17.51
N VAL A 223 9.73 13.73 -16.37
CA VAL A 223 10.14 12.53 -15.64
C VAL A 223 9.73 12.64 -14.19
N SER A 224 9.26 11.53 -13.63
CA SER A 224 8.88 11.44 -12.22
C SER A 224 10.12 11.53 -11.33
N ASP A 225 9.96 12.05 -10.10
CA ASP A 225 11.07 12.33 -9.20
C ASP A 225 11.88 11.08 -8.80
N ASP A 226 11.24 9.92 -8.77
CA ASP A 226 11.81 8.59 -8.50
C ASP A 226 12.68 8.03 -9.62
N CYS A 227 12.61 8.65 -10.80
CA CYS A 227 13.41 8.27 -11.95
C CYS A 227 14.67 9.13 -12.12
N VAL A 228 14.98 10.04 -11.18
CA VAL A 228 16.02 11.05 -11.36
C VAL A 228 17.06 10.98 -10.24
N THR A 229 18.33 10.90 -10.64
CA THR A 229 19.48 11.03 -9.74
C THR A 229 20.29 12.28 -10.11
N LYS A 230 20.58 13.12 -9.12
CA LYS A 230 21.47 14.28 -9.31
C LYS A 230 22.88 13.79 -9.64
N LYS A 231 23.49 14.36 -10.69
CA LYS A 231 24.88 14.08 -11.07
C LYS A 231 25.86 14.87 -10.21
#